data_AF-A0A353GVR1-F1
#
_entry.id   AF-A0A353GVR1-F1
#
_cell.length_a   1.000
_cell.length_b   1.000
_cell.length_c   1.000
_cell.angle_alpha   90.00
_cell.angle_beta   90.00
_cell.angle_gamma   90.00
#
_symmetry.space_group_name_H-M   'P 1'
#
loop_
_entity.id
_entity.type
_entity.pdbx_description
1 polymer ?
#
loop_
_entity_poly.entity_id
_entity_poly.type
_entity_poly.pdbx_seq_one_letter_code
_entity_poly.pdbx_strand_id
1 'polypeptide(L)'
;MDATGVYEKRLPAGDIASLDSNLTPAFKKRFGDGAFLEGINMDKRHIYSLPAIGTTPRLIYNKGIFKRVGIKAPPKTVAEMAKDAIMISTKLGKDGIYGYAQNFKNPTQALSRSVDYIMMRSGGVREGYAFKTGKFDFTGYKPILQAYKTIFTSNGAFPGCESLDIDPLRTQFAAGKIGMYISWTHSEPGVYQNQFPTKEDWDIAPLPTINGVKGSNRINLAGRFWLMNSRTKYPKEAWQVMEFLYSDPLLIGYYEHGLGLVMVPSVIRKAKQPITVKKWPAIQFDKNDKIWPNIPLDVRPEGKDMYEVFVEIIFGVTDPDKGIADLNARYNLALDKAVSEHRSTRIIYPNFDPAEPGKIFKK
;
A
#
# COMPACT_ATOMS: atom_id res chain seq x y z
N MET A 1 -8.40 10.81 -2.99
CA MET A 1 -7.33 11.10 -1.99
C MET A 1 -7.62 10.22 -0.80
N ASP A 2 -6.70 9.36 -0.39
CA ASP A 2 -6.91 8.50 0.77
C ASP A 2 -6.80 9.32 2.07
N ALA A 3 -7.22 8.74 3.20
CA ALA A 3 -7.20 9.43 4.50
C ALA A 3 -5.78 9.88 4.91
N THR A 4 -4.75 9.19 4.44
CA THR A 4 -3.33 9.55 4.64
C THR A 4 -3.02 10.89 3.98
N GLY A 5 -3.31 11.05 2.68
CA GLY A 5 -3.06 12.32 1.98
C GLY A 5 -3.91 13.48 2.47
N VAL A 6 -5.14 13.21 2.91
CA VAL A 6 -5.99 14.22 3.56
C VAL A 6 -5.36 14.68 4.87
N TYR A 7 -4.95 13.75 5.75
CA TYR A 7 -4.33 14.09 7.03
C TYR A 7 -3.09 14.96 6.85
N GLU A 8 -2.18 14.55 5.96
CA GLU A 8 -0.90 15.24 5.72
C GLU A 8 -1.08 16.66 5.17
N LYS A 9 -2.14 16.91 4.38
CA LYS A 9 -2.46 18.23 3.85
C LYS A 9 -3.27 19.09 4.83
N ARG A 10 -4.20 18.48 5.55
CA ARG A 10 -5.23 19.18 6.34
C ARG A 10 -4.81 19.45 7.77
N LEU A 11 -3.96 18.61 8.35
CA LEU A 11 -3.46 18.84 9.70
C LEU A 11 -2.63 20.13 9.80
N PRO A 12 -1.64 20.41 8.93
CA PRO A 12 -0.85 21.64 9.02
C PRO A 12 -1.68 22.90 8.76
N ALA A 13 -2.77 22.77 8.00
CA ALA A 13 -3.74 23.85 7.77
C ALA A 13 -4.66 24.14 8.97
N GLY A 14 -4.59 23.33 10.03
CA GLY A 14 -5.47 23.46 11.20
C GLY A 14 -6.90 23.00 10.94
N ASP A 15 -7.15 22.20 9.90
CA ASP A 15 -8.49 21.75 9.49
C ASP A 15 -9.01 20.53 10.30
N ILE A 16 -8.16 19.93 11.15
CA ILE A 16 -8.48 18.71 11.90
C ILE A 16 -8.49 19.01 13.40
N ALA A 17 -9.58 18.66 14.08
CA ALA A 17 -9.70 18.79 15.53
C ALA A 17 -8.85 17.76 16.26
N SER A 18 -8.21 18.16 17.36
CA SER A 18 -7.70 17.20 18.34
C SER A 18 -8.87 16.45 18.98
N LEU A 19 -8.66 15.16 19.24
CA LEU A 19 -9.60 14.26 19.89
C LEU A 19 -9.36 14.17 21.41
N ASP A 20 -8.31 14.84 21.93
CA ASP A 20 -7.85 14.63 23.31
C ASP A 20 -8.91 14.91 24.36
N SER A 21 -9.72 15.96 24.19
CA SER A 21 -10.78 16.34 25.13
C SER A 21 -11.88 15.29 25.24
N ASN A 22 -12.05 14.43 24.24
CA ASN A 22 -13.08 13.40 24.21
C ASN A 22 -12.53 12.00 24.57
N LEU A 23 -11.21 11.81 24.53
CA LEU A 23 -10.59 10.49 24.70
C LEU A 23 -10.32 10.14 26.18
N THR A 24 -11.24 9.40 26.78
CA THR A 24 -11.05 8.85 28.14
C THR A 24 -9.93 7.78 28.18
N PRO A 25 -9.28 7.56 29.34
CA PRO A 25 -8.29 6.48 29.49
C PRO A 25 -8.82 5.10 29.11
N ALA A 26 -10.08 4.81 29.48
CA ALA A 26 -10.74 3.55 29.14
C ALA A 26 -10.91 3.38 27.62
N PHE A 27 -11.27 4.45 26.92
CA PHE A 27 -11.40 4.42 25.46
C PHE A 27 -10.03 4.25 24.78
N LYS A 28 -8.99 4.94 25.24
CA LYS A 28 -7.61 4.78 24.73
C LYS A 28 -7.09 3.35 24.88
N LYS A 29 -7.38 2.69 26.01
CA LYS A 29 -6.96 1.30 26.28
C LYS A 29 -7.52 0.29 25.26
N ARG A 30 -8.62 0.61 24.57
CA ARG A 30 -9.21 -0.25 23.52
C ARG A 30 -8.26 -0.53 22.36
N PHE A 31 -7.39 0.42 22.04
CA PHE A 31 -6.47 0.38 20.90
C PHE A 31 -5.14 -0.31 21.22
N GLY A 32 -4.83 -0.52 22.49
CA GLY A 32 -3.60 -1.18 22.95
C GLY A 32 -2.36 -0.26 22.95
N ASP A 33 -1.26 -0.81 23.43
CA ASP A 33 0.00 -0.08 23.56
C ASP A 33 0.59 0.22 22.17
N GLY A 34 1.15 1.43 22.02
CA GLY A 34 1.72 1.87 20.74
C GLY A 34 0.68 2.20 19.65
N ALA A 35 -0.60 2.34 20.01
CA ALA A 35 -1.65 2.74 19.07
C ALA A 35 -1.59 4.21 18.64
N PHE A 36 -0.97 5.06 19.46
CA PHE A 36 -0.86 6.50 19.25
C PHE A 36 0.60 6.83 18.96
N LEU A 37 0.86 7.21 17.71
CA LEU A 37 2.18 7.31 17.11
C LEU A 37 2.38 8.71 16.53
N GLU A 38 3.41 9.39 17.03
CA GLU A 38 3.82 10.72 16.56
C GLU A 38 4.09 10.70 15.05
N GLY A 39 3.53 11.68 14.34
CA GLY A 39 3.59 11.79 12.90
C GLY A 39 2.58 10.92 12.17
N ILE A 40 2.05 9.84 12.75
CA ILE A 40 1.02 8.99 12.13
C ILE A 40 -0.37 9.52 12.46
N ASN A 41 -0.82 9.33 13.69
CA ASN A 41 -2.14 9.77 14.17
C ASN A 41 -2.07 10.78 15.30
N MET A 42 -0.84 11.14 15.70
CA MET A 42 -0.54 12.23 16.59
C MET A 42 0.30 13.31 15.89
N ASP A 43 0.19 14.54 16.37
CA ASP A 43 1.11 15.64 16.09
C ASP A 43 1.29 16.48 17.36
N LYS A 44 2.52 16.83 17.70
CA LYS A 44 2.89 17.59 18.90
C LYS A 44 2.26 17.02 20.17
N ARG A 45 2.23 15.68 20.28
CA ARG A 45 1.62 14.93 21.40
C ARG A 45 0.08 14.96 21.49
N HIS A 46 -0.60 15.56 20.52
CA HIS A 46 -2.06 15.57 20.45
C HIS A 46 -2.57 14.50 19.48
N ILE A 47 -3.69 13.85 19.81
CA ILE A 47 -4.28 12.79 18.97
C ILE A 47 -5.30 13.40 18.01
N TYR A 48 -5.13 13.18 16.71
CA TYR A 48 -6.01 13.75 15.66
C TYR A 48 -6.82 12.70 14.90
N SER A 49 -6.47 11.42 15.06
CA SER A 49 -7.18 10.30 14.45
C SER A 49 -6.96 9.03 15.27
N LEU A 50 -7.78 8.02 15.02
CA LEU A 50 -7.74 6.75 15.75
C LEU A 50 -7.48 5.60 14.77
N PRO A 51 -6.71 4.58 15.18
CA PRO A 51 -6.54 3.37 14.38
C PRO A 51 -7.84 2.56 14.41
N ALA A 52 -8.27 2.05 13.25
CA ALA A 52 -9.42 1.15 13.15
C ALA A 52 -9.13 0.02 12.20
N ILE A 53 -8.86 0.36 10.94
CA ILE A 53 -8.66 -0.59 9.85
C ILE A 53 -7.28 -0.43 9.25
N GLY A 54 -6.82 -1.47 8.55
CA GLY A 54 -5.60 -1.40 7.76
C GLY A 54 -5.79 -2.06 6.40
N THR A 55 -4.88 -1.73 5.49
CA THR A 55 -4.72 -2.49 4.24
C THR A 55 -3.27 -2.55 3.82
N THR A 56 -2.90 -3.63 3.14
CA THR A 56 -1.59 -3.83 2.51
C THR A 56 -1.82 -4.52 1.16
N PRO A 57 -1.01 -4.26 0.13
CA PRO A 57 -1.20 -4.90 -1.15
C PRO A 57 -0.63 -6.32 -1.11
N ARG A 58 -1.18 -7.15 -1.98
CA ARG A 58 -0.83 -8.55 -2.17
C ARG A 58 -0.87 -8.89 -3.65
N LEU A 59 -0.29 -10.03 -4.01
CA LEU A 59 -0.42 -10.59 -5.34
C LEU A 59 -1.74 -11.35 -5.40
N ILE A 60 -2.63 -10.94 -6.29
CA ILE A 60 -3.86 -11.64 -6.61
C ILE A 60 -3.56 -12.52 -7.81
N TYR A 61 -3.90 -13.81 -7.74
CA TYR A 61 -3.57 -14.75 -8.81
C TYR A 61 -4.67 -15.78 -9.06
N ASN A 62 -4.77 -16.21 -10.31
CA ASN A 62 -5.73 -17.21 -10.75
C ASN A 62 -5.10 -18.61 -10.70
N LYS A 63 -5.51 -19.42 -9.72
CA LYS A 63 -5.06 -20.80 -9.51
C LYS A 63 -5.46 -21.71 -10.68
N GLY A 64 -6.63 -21.46 -11.29
CA GLY A 64 -7.08 -22.17 -12.48
C GLY A 64 -6.10 -22.00 -13.65
N ILE A 65 -5.70 -20.76 -13.93
CA ILE A 65 -4.68 -20.43 -14.94
C ILE A 65 -3.34 -21.07 -14.58
N PHE A 66 -2.90 -20.96 -13.32
CA PHE A 66 -1.64 -21.56 -12.85
C PHE A 66 -1.62 -23.07 -13.09
N LYS A 67 -2.71 -23.77 -12.75
CA LYS A 67 -2.86 -25.22 -12.96
C LYS A 67 -2.76 -25.59 -14.45
N ARG A 68 -3.38 -24.81 -15.34
CA ARG A 68 -3.33 -25.05 -16.80
C ARG A 68 -1.92 -25.00 -17.37
N VAL A 69 -1.04 -24.17 -16.79
CA VAL A 69 0.34 -24.00 -17.28
C VAL A 69 1.39 -24.76 -16.46
N GLY A 70 0.99 -25.39 -15.35
CA GLY A 70 1.85 -26.18 -14.49
C GLY A 70 2.60 -25.39 -13.41
N ILE A 71 2.17 -24.16 -13.10
CA ILE A 71 2.75 -23.36 -12.00
C ILE A 71 2.16 -23.86 -10.68
N LYS A 72 3.04 -24.26 -9.75
CA LYS A 72 2.64 -24.92 -8.49
C LYS A 72 2.41 -23.95 -7.33
N ALA A 73 2.99 -22.76 -7.37
CA ALA A 73 2.94 -21.79 -6.29
C ALA A 73 3.10 -20.36 -6.83
N PRO A 74 2.56 -19.34 -6.13
CA PRO A 74 2.81 -17.94 -6.46
C PRO A 74 4.31 -17.58 -6.41
N PRO A 75 4.77 -16.65 -7.26
CA PRO A 75 6.17 -16.25 -7.33
C PRO A 75 6.62 -15.60 -6.02
N LYS A 76 7.82 -15.94 -5.56
CA LYS A 76 8.47 -15.38 -4.36
C LYS A 76 9.39 -14.22 -4.71
N THR A 77 9.89 -14.19 -5.95
CA THR A 77 10.72 -13.10 -6.46
C THR A 77 10.08 -12.38 -7.64
N VAL A 78 10.46 -11.12 -7.87
CA VAL A 78 10.00 -10.36 -9.04
C VAL A 78 10.48 -10.98 -10.35
N ALA A 79 11.62 -11.68 -10.34
CA ALA A 79 12.13 -12.42 -11.49
C ALA A 79 11.25 -13.66 -11.80
N GLU A 80 10.85 -14.41 -10.78
CA GLU A 80 9.86 -15.50 -10.93
C GLU A 80 8.53 -14.97 -11.43
N MET A 81 8.06 -13.82 -10.91
CA MET A 81 6.81 -13.20 -11.37
C MET A 81 6.86 -12.87 -12.87
N ALA A 82 7.98 -12.31 -13.34
CA ALA A 82 8.16 -12.04 -14.77
C ALA A 82 8.17 -13.32 -15.61
N LYS A 83 8.87 -14.36 -15.14
CA LYS A 83 8.91 -15.67 -15.81
C LYS A 83 7.53 -16.32 -15.89
N ASP A 84 6.79 -16.32 -14.79
CA ASP A 84 5.44 -16.90 -14.71
C ASP A 84 4.48 -16.13 -15.61
N ALA A 85 4.59 -14.79 -15.65
CA ALA A 85 3.78 -13.96 -16.53
C ALA A 85 3.99 -14.31 -18.02
N ILE A 86 5.26 -14.37 -18.44
CA ILE A 86 5.63 -14.76 -19.81
C ILE A 86 5.16 -16.19 -20.12
N MET A 87 5.30 -17.13 -19.18
CA MET A 87 4.88 -18.51 -19.38
C MET A 87 3.38 -18.62 -19.62
N ILE A 88 2.57 -17.94 -18.80
CA ILE A 88 1.11 -17.92 -18.95
C ILE A 88 0.74 -17.38 -20.32
N SER A 89 1.23 -16.19 -20.69
CA SER A 89 0.91 -15.58 -21.97
C SER A 89 1.39 -16.40 -23.17
N THR A 90 2.55 -17.06 -23.05
CA THR A 90 3.09 -17.91 -24.12
C THR A 90 2.19 -19.12 -24.38
N LYS A 91 1.71 -19.76 -23.31
CA LYS A 91 0.89 -20.97 -23.43
C LYS A 91 -0.56 -20.67 -23.74
N LEU A 92 -1.11 -19.58 -23.20
CA LEU A 92 -2.56 -19.30 -23.21
C LEU A 92 -2.94 -18.00 -23.93
N GLY A 93 -1.99 -17.25 -24.49
CA GLY A 93 -2.27 -15.99 -25.17
C GLY A 93 -3.20 -16.13 -26.37
N LYS A 94 -3.21 -17.28 -27.04
CA LYS A 94 -4.17 -17.60 -28.12
C LYS A 94 -5.62 -17.69 -27.62
N ASP A 95 -5.81 -17.97 -26.33
CA ASP A 95 -7.11 -17.99 -25.67
C ASP A 95 -7.49 -16.61 -25.10
N GLY A 96 -6.66 -15.58 -25.34
CA GLY A 96 -6.83 -14.24 -24.79
C GLY A 96 -6.46 -14.13 -23.30
N ILE A 97 -5.63 -15.04 -22.79
CA ILE A 97 -5.21 -15.11 -21.39
C ILE A 97 -3.75 -14.71 -21.25
N TYR A 98 -3.48 -13.75 -20.38
CA TYR A 98 -2.17 -13.16 -20.20
C TYR A 98 -1.71 -13.21 -18.75
N GLY A 99 -0.40 -13.30 -18.56
CA GLY A 99 0.18 -13.60 -17.26
C GLY A 99 0.08 -12.50 -16.22
N TYR A 100 0.15 -11.24 -16.64
CA TYR A 100 0.14 -10.11 -15.71
C TYR A 100 -0.63 -8.90 -16.25
N ALA A 101 -1.19 -8.09 -15.36
CA ALA A 101 -1.74 -6.78 -15.70
C ALA A 101 -1.48 -5.77 -14.58
N GLN A 102 -1.40 -4.48 -14.93
CA GLN A 102 -1.35 -3.37 -13.99
C GLN A 102 -2.10 -2.16 -14.56
N ASN A 103 -2.76 -1.38 -13.71
CA ASN A 103 -3.63 -0.26 -14.09
C ASN A 103 -2.88 1.06 -14.35
N PHE A 104 -1.99 1.12 -15.35
CA PHE A 104 -1.10 2.27 -15.57
C PHE A 104 -1.74 3.56 -16.06
N LYS A 105 -3.06 3.60 -16.30
CA LYS A 105 -3.78 4.86 -16.60
C LYS A 105 -3.43 5.98 -15.60
N ASN A 106 -3.15 5.61 -14.36
CA ASN A 106 -2.52 6.48 -13.38
C ASN A 106 -1.25 5.81 -12.81
N PRO A 107 -0.03 6.29 -13.17
CA PRO A 107 1.24 5.74 -12.70
C PRO A 107 1.35 5.66 -11.18
N THR A 108 0.95 6.72 -10.47
CA THR A 108 0.97 6.74 -9.00
C THR A 108 0.10 5.65 -8.43
N GLN A 109 -1.15 5.51 -8.90
CA GLN A 109 -2.05 4.46 -8.42
C GLN A 109 -1.48 3.06 -8.70
N ALA A 110 -0.92 2.83 -9.88
CA ALA A 110 -0.34 1.55 -10.26
C ALA A 110 0.88 1.19 -9.41
N LEU A 111 1.84 2.10 -9.26
CA LEU A 111 3.16 1.79 -8.72
C LEU A 111 3.28 1.97 -7.20
N SER A 112 2.50 2.88 -6.61
CA SER A 112 2.46 3.07 -5.14
C SER A 112 1.90 1.86 -4.39
N ARG A 113 1.12 0.98 -5.04
CA ARG A 113 0.61 -0.27 -4.45
C ARG A 113 1.43 -1.50 -4.81
N SER A 114 2.39 -1.37 -5.72
CA SER A 114 3.12 -2.50 -6.28
C SER A 114 4.62 -2.35 -6.08
N VAL A 115 5.31 -1.65 -6.97
CA VAL A 115 6.76 -1.43 -6.95
C VAL A 115 7.25 -0.89 -5.60
N ASP A 116 6.53 0.07 -5.01
CA ASP A 116 6.94 0.65 -3.72
C ASP A 116 6.81 -0.35 -2.55
N TYR A 117 5.77 -1.17 -2.54
CA TYR A 117 5.58 -2.16 -1.48
C TYR A 117 6.50 -3.38 -1.64
N ILE A 118 6.86 -3.73 -2.88
CA ILE A 118 7.91 -4.71 -3.16
C ILE A 118 9.26 -4.17 -2.65
N MET A 119 9.54 -2.86 -2.82
CA MET A 119 10.75 -2.23 -2.29
C MET A 119 10.86 -2.37 -0.78
N MET A 120 9.84 -1.90 -0.05
CA MET A 120 9.79 -1.98 1.41
C MET A 120 9.95 -3.42 1.90
N ARG A 121 9.24 -4.38 1.29
CA ARG A 121 9.34 -5.81 1.64
C ARG A 121 10.72 -6.40 1.38
N SER A 122 11.42 -5.90 0.36
CA SER A 122 12.78 -6.31 -0.01
C SER A 122 13.86 -5.71 0.89
N GLY A 123 13.48 -4.95 1.92
CA GLY A 123 14.41 -4.30 2.85
C GLY A 123 14.89 -2.94 2.36
N GLY A 124 14.19 -2.32 1.40
CA GLY A 124 14.54 -1.02 0.86
C GLY A 124 13.82 0.15 1.52
N VAL A 125 13.79 1.26 0.79
CA VAL A 125 13.21 2.54 1.19
C VAL A 125 11.70 2.57 0.97
N ARG A 126 11.01 3.52 1.64
CA ARG A 126 9.61 3.85 1.38
C ARG A 126 9.56 5.07 0.46
N GLU A 127 8.91 4.97 -0.69
CA GLU A 127 8.68 6.08 -1.62
C GLU A 127 9.98 6.84 -1.94
N GLY A 128 11.08 6.09 -2.12
CA GLY A 128 12.42 6.64 -2.35
C GLY A 128 13.14 7.20 -1.12
N TYR A 129 12.50 7.36 0.05
CA TYR A 129 13.13 8.03 1.20
C TYR A 129 13.93 7.08 2.11
N ALA A 130 15.25 7.29 2.17
CA ALA A 130 16.16 6.56 3.03
C ALA A 130 16.25 7.20 4.42
N PHE A 131 15.45 6.69 5.37
CA PHE A 131 15.43 7.19 6.76
C PHE A 131 16.79 7.17 7.47
N LYS A 132 17.70 6.25 7.14
CA LYS A 132 19.04 6.20 7.74
C LYS A 132 19.88 7.44 7.41
N THR A 133 19.77 7.92 6.17
CA THR A 133 20.60 9.02 5.64
C THR A 133 19.83 10.34 5.57
N GLY A 134 18.51 10.30 5.67
CA GLY A 134 17.64 11.46 5.50
C GLY A 134 17.56 11.98 4.07
N LYS A 135 17.85 11.14 3.07
CA LYS A 135 17.93 11.49 1.64
C LYS A 135 17.00 10.63 0.81
N PHE A 136 16.64 11.09 -0.38
CA PHE A 136 16.02 10.23 -1.38
C PHE A 136 17.08 9.37 -2.08
N ASP A 137 16.77 8.09 -2.28
CA ASP A 137 17.59 7.11 -2.99
C ASP A 137 16.69 6.09 -3.71
N PHE A 138 16.63 6.19 -5.03
CA PHE A 138 15.85 5.32 -5.91
C PHE A 138 16.66 4.14 -6.47
N THR A 139 17.94 4.00 -6.11
CA THR A 139 18.85 2.99 -6.69
C THR A 139 18.36 1.57 -6.48
N GLY A 140 17.78 1.31 -5.30
CA GLY A 140 17.24 0.00 -4.95
C GLY A 140 16.13 -0.50 -5.89
N TYR A 141 15.42 0.39 -6.59
CA TYR A 141 14.28 0.03 -7.45
C TYR A 141 14.68 -0.66 -8.75
N LYS A 142 15.93 -0.53 -9.20
CA LYS A 142 16.38 -1.04 -10.51
C LYS A 142 16.00 -2.51 -10.78
N PRO A 143 16.17 -3.48 -9.88
CA PRO A 143 15.79 -4.87 -10.14
C PRO A 143 14.28 -5.08 -10.31
N ILE A 144 13.46 -4.30 -9.59
CA ILE A 144 11.99 -4.37 -9.71
C ILE A 144 11.57 -3.78 -11.05
N LEU A 145 12.09 -2.60 -11.39
CA LEU A 145 11.79 -1.93 -12.66
C LEU A 145 12.22 -2.78 -13.85
N GLN A 146 13.34 -3.49 -13.75
CA GLN A 146 13.80 -4.41 -14.78
C GLN A 146 12.86 -5.61 -14.94
N ALA A 147 12.36 -6.20 -13.85
CA ALA A 147 11.40 -7.29 -13.92
C ALA A 147 10.06 -6.84 -14.53
N TYR A 148 9.58 -5.64 -14.15
CA TYR A 148 8.39 -5.05 -14.76
C TYR A 148 8.62 -4.76 -16.24
N LYS A 149 9.77 -4.17 -16.61
CA LYS A 149 10.14 -3.96 -18.02
C LYS A 149 10.07 -5.26 -18.80
N THR A 150 10.67 -6.34 -18.28
CA THR A 150 10.59 -7.66 -18.91
C THR A 150 9.15 -8.14 -19.12
N ILE A 151 8.22 -7.90 -18.18
CA ILE A 151 6.80 -8.25 -18.34
C ILE A 151 6.15 -7.41 -19.44
N PHE A 152 6.30 -6.09 -19.39
CA PHE A 152 5.52 -5.15 -20.20
C PHE A 152 6.09 -4.91 -21.60
N THR A 153 7.37 -5.20 -21.84
CA THR A 153 7.98 -5.15 -23.18
C THR A 153 8.09 -6.52 -23.84
N SER A 154 7.56 -7.58 -23.21
CA SER A 154 7.42 -8.91 -23.80
C SER A 154 5.94 -9.22 -24.06
N ASN A 155 5.58 -10.50 -24.22
CA ASN A 155 4.19 -10.95 -24.27
C ASN A 155 3.56 -11.16 -22.88
N GLY A 156 4.29 -10.94 -21.78
CA GLY A 156 3.84 -11.27 -20.42
C GLY A 156 2.62 -10.46 -19.93
N ALA A 157 2.41 -9.26 -20.46
CA ALA A 157 1.34 -8.36 -20.05
C ALA A 157 0.04 -8.56 -20.87
N PHE A 158 -1.10 -8.31 -20.21
CA PHE A 158 -2.39 -8.18 -20.88
C PHE A 158 -2.39 -7.01 -21.87
N PRO A 159 -2.71 -7.20 -23.16
CA PRO A 159 -2.67 -6.13 -24.15
C PRO A 159 -3.53 -4.93 -23.77
N GLY A 160 -2.98 -3.72 -23.88
CA GLY A 160 -3.69 -2.47 -23.58
C GLY A 160 -3.84 -2.17 -22.08
N CYS A 161 -3.29 -3.00 -21.18
CA CYS A 161 -3.39 -2.78 -19.73
C CYS A 161 -2.76 -1.45 -19.28
N GLU A 162 -1.83 -0.91 -20.06
CA GLU A 162 -1.22 0.40 -19.83
C GLU A 162 -2.23 1.56 -19.79
N SER A 163 -3.39 1.37 -20.44
CA SER A 163 -4.48 2.36 -20.49
C SER A 163 -5.63 2.07 -19.50
N LEU A 164 -5.58 0.95 -18.79
CA LEU A 164 -6.66 0.52 -17.91
C LEU A 164 -6.61 1.24 -16.56
N ASP A 165 -7.79 1.59 -16.05
CA ASP A 165 -8.00 1.82 -14.63
C ASP A 165 -8.20 0.48 -13.90
N ILE A 166 -8.26 0.51 -12.57
CA ILE A 166 -8.35 -0.69 -11.74
C ILE A 166 -9.63 -1.49 -12.01
N ASP A 167 -10.76 -0.84 -12.27
CA ASP A 167 -12.05 -1.51 -12.49
C ASP A 167 -12.11 -2.25 -13.84
N PRO A 168 -11.74 -1.65 -14.98
CA PRO A 168 -11.57 -2.40 -16.22
C PRO A 168 -10.58 -3.57 -16.12
N LEU A 169 -9.49 -3.44 -15.36
CA LEU A 169 -8.56 -4.54 -15.09
C LEU A 169 -9.26 -5.67 -14.30
N ARG A 170 -9.97 -5.34 -13.23
CA ARG A 170 -10.74 -6.31 -12.43
C ARG A 170 -11.77 -7.06 -13.26
N THR A 171 -12.45 -6.39 -14.19
CA THR A 171 -13.38 -7.01 -15.14
C THR A 171 -12.68 -8.09 -15.99
N GLN A 172 -11.49 -7.81 -16.51
CA GLN A 172 -10.75 -8.81 -17.30
C GLN A 172 -10.25 -9.98 -16.43
N PHE A 173 -9.84 -9.71 -15.18
CA PHE A 173 -9.48 -10.78 -14.24
C PHE A 173 -10.69 -11.66 -13.90
N ALA A 174 -11.84 -11.04 -13.59
CA ALA A 174 -13.08 -11.75 -13.29
C ALA A 174 -13.57 -12.62 -14.46
N ALA A 175 -13.22 -12.24 -15.69
CA ALA A 175 -13.48 -12.98 -16.92
C ALA A 175 -12.40 -14.05 -17.26
N GLY A 176 -11.45 -14.32 -16.36
CA GLY A 176 -10.45 -15.38 -16.54
C GLY A 176 -9.32 -15.04 -17.52
N LYS A 177 -9.08 -13.77 -17.82
CA LYS A 177 -8.09 -13.34 -18.83
C LYS A 177 -6.74 -12.90 -18.26
N ILE A 178 -6.63 -12.79 -16.94
CA ILE A 178 -5.42 -12.30 -16.27
C ILE A 178 -4.96 -13.33 -15.24
N GLY A 179 -3.71 -13.76 -15.33
CA GLY A 179 -3.08 -14.72 -14.41
C GLY A 179 -2.75 -14.11 -13.06
N MET A 180 -2.21 -12.88 -13.04
CA MET A 180 -1.76 -12.18 -11.85
C MET A 180 -1.93 -10.66 -11.95
N TYR A 181 -2.19 -10.00 -10.83
CA TYR A 181 -2.02 -8.55 -10.67
C TYR A 181 -1.82 -8.20 -9.20
N ILE A 182 -1.33 -6.98 -8.90
CA ILE A 182 -1.12 -6.52 -7.53
C ILE A 182 -2.17 -5.48 -7.16
N SER A 183 -2.85 -5.70 -6.02
CA SER A 183 -3.83 -4.76 -5.49
C SER A 183 -4.03 -4.88 -3.98
N TRP A 184 -4.89 -4.02 -3.44
CA TRP A 184 -5.17 -3.88 -2.02
C TRP A 184 -6.11 -4.96 -1.49
N THR A 185 -5.70 -5.60 -0.39
CA THR A 185 -6.46 -6.69 0.25
C THR A 185 -7.83 -6.31 0.79
N HIS A 186 -8.06 -5.04 1.17
CA HIS A 186 -9.37 -4.62 1.67
C HIS A 186 -10.44 -4.56 0.56
N SER A 187 -10.07 -4.36 -0.71
CA SER A 187 -11.04 -4.17 -1.79
C SER A 187 -11.37 -5.46 -2.52
N GLU A 188 -10.36 -6.23 -2.95
CA GLU A 188 -10.54 -7.27 -3.97
C GLU A 188 -11.58 -8.35 -3.59
N PRO A 189 -11.61 -8.89 -2.35
CA PRO A 189 -12.63 -9.85 -1.95
C PRO A 189 -14.07 -9.35 -2.15
N GLY A 190 -14.37 -8.13 -1.68
CA GLY A 190 -15.70 -7.53 -1.79
C GLY A 190 -16.06 -7.13 -3.22
N VAL A 191 -15.06 -6.67 -3.98
CA VAL A 191 -15.20 -6.35 -5.41
C VAL A 191 -15.61 -7.58 -6.21
N TYR A 192 -14.93 -8.72 -6.02
CA TYR A 192 -15.27 -9.97 -6.71
C TYR A 192 -16.47 -10.71 -6.14
N GLN A 193 -17.01 -10.27 -5.01
CA GLN A 193 -18.28 -10.74 -4.49
C GLN A 193 -19.46 -9.94 -5.05
N ASN A 194 -19.32 -8.61 -5.16
CA ASN A 194 -20.45 -7.71 -5.34
C ASN A 194 -20.45 -6.94 -6.67
N GLN A 195 -19.28 -6.53 -7.17
CA GLN A 195 -19.17 -5.64 -8.33
C GLN A 195 -18.83 -6.41 -9.61
N PHE A 196 -17.84 -7.31 -9.53
CA PHE A 196 -17.42 -8.16 -10.64
C PHE A 196 -17.44 -9.63 -10.21
N PRO A 197 -18.62 -10.23 -9.94
CA PRO A 197 -18.72 -11.62 -9.56
C PRO A 197 -17.97 -12.53 -10.53
N THR A 198 -17.11 -13.40 -10.01
CA THR A 198 -16.29 -14.31 -10.82
C THR A 198 -16.44 -15.76 -10.38
N LYS A 199 -16.35 -16.67 -11.36
CA LYS A 199 -16.28 -18.11 -11.15
C LYS A 199 -14.85 -18.64 -11.17
N GLU A 200 -13.87 -17.78 -11.42
CA GLU A 200 -12.46 -18.15 -11.45
C GLU A 200 -12.01 -18.68 -10.09
N ASP A 201 -11.17 -19.71 -10.12
CA ASP A 201 -10.50 -20.20 -8.91
C ASP A 201 -9.26 -19.33 -8.66
N TRP A 202 -9.38 -18.36 -7.76
CA TRP A 202 -8.33 -17.39 -7.47
C TRP A 202 -7.99 -17.33 -5.98
N ASP A 203 -6.79 -16.81 -5.69
CA ASP A 203 -6.24 -16.72 -4.36
C ASP A 203 -5.28 -15.53 -4.22
N ILE A 204 -4.78 -15.30 -3.02
CA ILE A 204 -3.97 -14.17 -2.61
C ILE A 204 -2.65 -14.68 -2.06
N ALA A 205 -1.56 -14.02 -2.43
CA ALA A 205 -0.23 -14.34 -1.94
C ALA A 205 0.49 -13.08 -1.42
N PRO A 206 1.44 -13.21 -0.48
CA PRO A 206 2.38 -12.14 -0.16
C PRO A 206 3.04 -11.60 -1.43
N LEU A 207 3.40 -10.32 -1.42
CA LEU A 207 4.14 -9.74 -2.54
C LEU A 207 5.48 -10.47 -2.74
N PRO A 208 5.90 -10.66 -4.01
CA PRO A 208 7.25 -11.09 -4.28
C PRO A 208 8.26 -10.05 -3.78
N THR A 209 9.52 -10.46 -3.69
CA THR A 209 10.64 -9.60 -3.28
C THR A 209 11.70 -9.56 -4.37
N ILE A 210 12.72 -8.72 -4.21
CA ILE A 210 13.90 -8.79 -5.07
C ILE A 210 14.61 -10.11 -4.81
N ASN A 211 15.08 -10.33 -3.56
CA ASN A 211 15.85 -11.50 -3.14
C ASN A 211 15.57 -11.83 -1.66
N GLY A 212 14.41 -12.42 -1.40
CA GLY A 212 13.97 -12.79 -0.06
C GLY A 212 13.39 -11.62 0.75
N VAL A 213 12.67 -11.96 1.82
CA VAL A 213 12.07 -10.98 2.73
C VAL A 213 13.15 -10.43 3.65
N LYS A 214 13.48 -9.15 3.48
CA LYS A 214 14.47 -8.43 4.32
C LYS A 214 13.88 -7.20 4.99
N GLY A 215 12.65 -6.83 4.64
CA GLY A 215 11.91 -5.76 5.26
C GLY A 215 10.49 -6.18 5.56
N SER A 216 9.60 -5.20 5.60
CA SER A 216 8.18 -5.36 5.89
C SER A 216 7.34 -4.64 4.85
N ASN A 217 6.11 -5.08 4.64
CA ASN A 217 5.12 -4.27 3.95
C ASN A 217 4.55 -3.24 4.93
N ARG A 218 4.28 -2.04 4.41
CA ARG A 218 3.55 -1.03 5.17
C ARG A 218 2.10 -1.44 5.35
N ILE A 219 1.51 -1.13 6.50
CA ILE A 219 0.05 -1.12 6.66
C ILE A 219 -0.42 0.31 6.36
N ASN A 220 -1.17 0.47 5.28
CA ASN A 220 -1.85 1.73 4.97
C ASN A 220 -3.11 1.89 5.85
N LEU A 221 -3.53 3.13 6.09
CA LEU A 221 -4.65 3.53 6.97
C LEU A 221 -4.49 3.20 8.47
N ALA A 222 -3.36 2.58 8.87
CA ALA A 222 -3.15 1.98 10.19
C ALA A 222 -3.32 2.91 11.42
N GLY A 223 -3.45 4.22 11.23
CA GLY A 223 -3.80 5.18 12.29
C GLY A 223 -4.79 6.25 11.85
N ARG A 224 -5.19 6.26 10.57
CA ARG A 224 -5.92 7.37 9.94
C ARG A 224 -7.13 6.81 9.21
N PHE A 225 -8.24 6.66 9.94
CA PHE A 225 -9.50 6.23 9.35
C PHE A 225 -10.49 7.40 9.21
N TRP A 226 -10.94 7.95 10.34
CA TRP A 226 -11.83 9.10 10.39
C TRP A 226 -11.17 10.32 11.02
N LEU A 227 -11.52 11.50 10.50
CA LEU A 227 -11.02 12.80 10.94
C LEU A 227 -12.20 13.69 11.32
N MET A 228 -12.06 14.43 12.41
CA MET A 228 -13.06 15.41 12.84
C MET A 228 -12.63 16.80 12.36
N ASN A 229 -13.53 17.51 11.67
CA ASN A 229 -13.26 18.86 11.17
C ASN A 229 -13.16 19.84 12.34
N SER A 230 -12.07 20.63 12.42
CA SER A 230 -11.84 21.61 13.49
C SER A 230 -12.84 22.76 13.53
N ARG A 231 -13.54 23.01 12.42
CA ARG A 231 -14.52 24.10 12.25
C ARG A 231 -15.97 23.63 12.34
N THR A 232 -16.22 22.40 12.78
CA THR A 232 -17.60 21.92 12.97
C THR A 232 -18.35 22.80 13.98
N LYS A 233 -19.62 23.11 13.69
CA LYS A 233 -20.52 23.78 14.65
C LYS A 233 -21.09 22.81 15.68
N TYR A 234 -20.87 21.50 15.50
CA TYR A 234 -21.47 20.41 16.28
C TYR A 234 -20.37 19.43 16.76
N PRO A 235 -19.42 19.86 17.61
CA PRO A 235 -18.29 19.02 18.00
C PRO A 235 -18.69 17.83 18.89
N LYS A 236 -19.75 17.96 19.70
CA LYS A 236 -20.23 16.87 20.57
C LYS A 236 -20.90 15.77 19.74
N GLU A 237 -21.75 16.17 18.80
CA GLU A 237 -22.45 15.28 17.88
C GLU A 237 -21.47 14.60 16.92
N ALA A 238 -20.46 15.33 16.43
CA ALA A 238 -19.39 14.76 15.63
C ALA A 238 -18.60 13.69 16.42
N TRP A 239 -18.36 13.91 17.71
CA TRP A 239 -17.76 12.89 18.57
C TRP A 239 -18.66 11.67 18.77
N GLN A 240 -19.96 11.84 18.96
CA GLN A 240 -20.90 10.71 19.06
C GLN A 240 -20.89 9.84 17.79
N VAL A 241 -20.79 10.47 16.60
CA VAL A 241 -20.61 9.74 15.34
C VAL A 241 -19.29 8.97 15.35
N MET A 242 -18.19 9.59 15.81
CA MET A 242 -16.92 8.88 15.98
C MET A 242 -17.08 7.68 16.93
N GLU A 243 -17.71 7.83 18.09
CA GLU A 243 -17.93 6.72 19.03
C GLU A 243 -18.68 5.55 18.37
N PHE A 244 -19.71 5.84 17.57
CA PHE A 244 -20.41 4.83 16.78
C PHE A 244 -19.49 4.16 15.74
N LEU A 245 -18.72 4.95 14.98
CA LEU A 245 -17.79 4.46 13.96
C LEU A 245 -16.65 3.59 14.52
N TYR A 246 -16.32 3.75 15.79
CA TYR A 246 -15.35 2.92 16.51
C TYR A 246 -16.02 1.99 17.54
N SER A 247 -17.33 1.77 17.46
CA SER A 247 -18.04 0.89 18.38
C SER A 247 -17.71 -0.58 18.13
N ASP A 248 -17.80 -1.41 19.16
CA ASP A 248 -17.58 -2.85 19.02
C ASP A 248 -18.58 -3.49 18.02
N PRO A 249 -19.91 -3.24 18.07
CA PRO A 249 -20.83 -3.83 17.10
C PRO A 249 -20.46 -3.52 15.64
N LEU A 250 -20.10 -2.27 15.35
CA LEU A 250 -19.74 -1.87 13.99
C LEU A 250 -18.42 -2.52 13.55
N LEU A 251 -17.35 -2.42 14.37
CA LEU A 251 -16.04 -2.94 13.99
C LEU A 251 -15.99 -4.47 13.99
N ILE A 252 -16.69 -5.16 14.91
CA ILE A 252 -16.85 -6.62 14.88
C ILE A 252 -17.59 -7.01 13.60
N GLY A 253 -18.73 -6.38 13.31
CA GLY A 253 -19.49 -6.66 12.10
C GLY A 253 -18.67 -6.44 10.83
N TYR A 254 -17.97 -5.31 10.75
CA TYR A 254 -17.08 -4.97 9.62
C TYR A 254 -15.98 -6.00 9.43
N TYR A 255 -15.33 -6.43 10.51
CA TYR A 255 -14.30 -7.45 10.48
C TYR A 255 -14.87 -8.79 10.05
N GLU A 256 -15.85 -9.34 10.77
CA GLU A 256 -16.38 -10.70 10.55
C GLU A 256 -16.94 -10.91 9.13
N HIS A 257 -17.60 -9.90 8.57
CA HIS A 257 -18.11 -9.92 7.19
C HIS A 257 -17.02 -9.71 6.13
N GLY A 258 -15.76 -9.53 6.54
CA GLY A 258 -14.62 -9.45 5.64
C GLY A 258 -14.55 -8.18 4.81
N LEU A 259 -15.15 -7.07 5.29
CA LEU A 259 -15.15 -5.78 4.61
C LEU A 259 -13.79 -5.05 4.69
N GLY A 260 -12.91 -5.53 5.56
CA GLY A 260 -11.52 -5.09 5.71
C GLY A 260 -10.93 -5.67 7.00
N LEU A 261 -9.62 -5.47 7.21
CA LEU A 261 -8.99 -5.91 8.44
C LEU A 261 -9.07 -4.82 9.51
N VAL A 262 -9.58 -5.19 10.68
CA VAL A 262 -9.59 -4.35 11.88
C VAL A 262 -8.28 -4.57 12.65
N MET A 263 -7.74 -3.48 13.20
CA MET A 263 -6.48 -3.44 13.95
C MET A 263 -6.69 -3.14 15.44
N VAL A 264 -7.93 -2.92 15.89
CA VAL A 264 -8.25 -2.58 17.29
C VAL A 264 -8.21 -3.84 18.17
N PRO A 265 -7.24 -3.99 19.10
CA PRO A 265 -7.06 -5.24 19.84
C PRO A 265 -8.26 -5.68 20.68
N SER A 266 -8.97 -4.72 21.29
CA SER A 266 -10.18 -5.04 22.07
C SER A 266 -11.32 -5.60 21.21
N VAL A 267 -11.40 -5.19 19.94
CA VAL A 267 -12.37 -5.69 18.96
C VAL A 267 -11.97 -7.07 18.46
N ILE A 268 -10.71 -7.23 18.04
CA ILE A 268 -10.19 -8.51 17.50
C ILE A 268 -10.34 -9.65 18.52
N ARG A 269 -10.13 -9.38 19.82
CA ARG A 269 -10.32 -10.40 20.88
C ARG A 269 -11.76 -10.91 21.01
N LYS A 270 -12.74 -10.13 20.56
CA LYS A 270 -14.18 -10.46 20.65
C LYS A 270 -14.72 -11.01 19.34
N ALA A 271 -14.14 -10.59 18.23
CA ALA A 271 -14.60 -10.96 16.90
C ALA A 271 -14.16 -12.37 16.52
N LYS A 272 -14.98 -13.03 15.70
CA LYS A 272 -14.62 -14.26 15.00
C LYS A 272 -13.65 -13.96 13.87
N GLN A 273 -12.92 -14.98 13.43
CA GLN A 273 -12.10 -14.89 12.23
C GLN A 273 -12.96 -14.52 11.02
N PRO A 274 -12.54 -13.54 10.20
CA PRO A 274 -13.38 -12.97 9.16
C PRO A 274 -13.50 -13.92 7.97
N ILE A 275 -14.64 -13.90 7.29
CA ILE A 275 -14.94 -14.84 6.19
C ILE A 275 -13.89 -14.79 5.07
N THR A 276 -13.33 -13.62 4.80
CA THR A 276 -12.30 -13.42 3.78
C THR A 276 -10.98 -14.03 4.17
N VAL A 277 -10.55 -13.96 5.44
CA VAL A 277 -9.32 -14.62 5.91
C VAL A 277 -9.47 -16.13 5.95
N LYS A 278 -10.66 -16.66 6.28
CA LYS A 278 -10.92 -18.11 6.19
C LYS A 278 -10.73 -18.63 4.76
N LYS A 279 -11.19 -17.86 3.78
CA LYS A 279 -11.09 -18.22 2.36
C LYS A 279 -9.70 -17.95 1.77
N TRP A 280 -9.08 -16.83 2.16
CA TRP A 280 -7.79 -16.35 1.67
C TRP A 280 -6.90 -15.94 2.85
N PRO A 281 -6.20 -16.90 3.49
CA PRO A 281 -5.43 -16.64 4.70
C PRO A 281 -4.36 -15.55 4.56
N ALA A 282 -3.80 -15.36 3.35
CA ALA A 282 -2.77 -14.34 3.07
C ALA A 282 -3.26 -12.88 3.16
N ILE A 283 -4.58 -12.66 3.28
CA ILE A 283 -5.14 -11.35 3.61
C ILE A 283 -4.69 -10.92 5.00
N GLN A 284 -4.69 -11.85 5.96
CA GLN A 284 -4.36 -11.57 7.36
C GLN A 284 -2.98 -10.92 7.47
N PHE A 285 -2.88 -9.84 8.24
CA PHE A 285 -1.59 -9.24 8.55
C PHE A 285 -0.71 -10.23 9.29
N ASP A 286 0.54 -10.34 8.85
CA ASP A 286 1.57 -11.16 9.49
C ASP A 286 2.62 -10.27 10.18
N LYS A 287 3.66 -10.90 10.75
CA LYS A 287 4.74 -10.19 11.43
C LYS A 287 5.53 -9.23 10.53
N ASN A 288 5.42 -9.35 9.22
CA ASN A 288 6.05 -8.52 8.20
C ASN A 288 5.10 -7.45 7.65
N ASP A 289 3.90 -7.26 8.20
CA ASP A 289 3.07 -6.08 7.93
C ASP A 289 3.18 -5.12 9.11
N LYS A 290 3.71 -3.92 8.87
CA LYS A 290 4.11 -2.99 9.93
C LYS A 290 3.64 -1.57 9.63
N ILE A 291 3.51 -0.75 10.67
CA ILE A 291 3.36 0.70 10.51
C ILE A 291 4.75 1.29 10.21
N TRP A 292 4.85 2.05 9.13
CA TRP A 292 6.08 2.75 8.74
C TRP A 292 5.99 4.23 9.12
N PRO A 293 7.12 4.88 9.47
CA PRO A 293 7.15 6.34 9.64
C PRO A 293 6.78 7.05 8.34
N ASN A 294 6.29 8.29 8.48
CA ASN A 294 6.09 9.17 7.34
C ASN A 294 7.39 9.68 6.77
N ILE A 295 7.38 9.88 5.46
CA ILE A 295 8.44 10.58 4.74
C ILE A 295 8.25 12.10 4.93
N PRO A 296 9.27 12.92 4.63
CA PRO A 296 9.14 14.38 4.66
C PRO A 296 7.97 14.86 3.78
N LEU A 297 7.15 15.74 4.33
CA LEU A 297 6.01 16.32 3.63
C LEU A 297 6.47 17.43 2.67
N ASP A 298 5.62 17.76 1.70
CA ASP A 298 5.79 18.91 0.80
C ASP A 298 7.11 18.97 0.01
N VAL A 299 7.69 17.81 -0.29
CA VAL A 299 8.81 17.66 -1.23
C VAL A 299 8.25 17.63 -2.65
N ARG A 300 8.57 18.66 -3.44
CA ARG A 300 8.05 18.83 -4.80
C ARG A 300 9.20 18.91 -5.79
N PRO A 301 9.65 17.77 -6.37
CA PRO A 301 10.65 17.77 -7.44
C PRO A 301 10.10 18.48 -8.68
N GLU A 302 10.97 19.13 -9.44
CA GLU A 302 10.61 19.67 -10.76
C GLU A 302 10.51 18.55 -11.80
N GLY A 303 9.61 18.70 -12.78
CA GLY A 303 9.41 17.71 -13.85
C GLY A 303 8.58 16.51 -13.41
N LYS A 304 8.79 15.37 -14.10
CA LYS A 304 8.06 14.12 -13.84
C LYS A 304 8.39 13.56 -12.45
N ASP A 305 7.36 13.06 -11.78
CA ASP A 305 7.50 12.39 -10.49
C ASP A 305 8.15 11.00 -10.64
N MET A 306 8.49 10.37 -9.50
CA MET A 306 9.11 9.04 -9.48
C MET A 306 8.31 7.98 -10.23
N TYR A 307 6.98 8.01 -10.16
CA TYR A 307 6.12 6.99 -10.73
C TYR A 307 5.98 7.16 -12.24
N GLU A 308 5.91 8.41 -12.72
CA GLU A 308 5.97 8.73 -14.14
C GLU A 308 7.30 8.26 -14.77
N VAL A 309 8.44 8.58 -14.14
CA VAL A 309 9.76 8.13 -14.60
C VAL A 309 9.90 6.60 -14.53
N PHE A 310 9.37 5.96 -13.48
CA PHE A 310 9.36 4.50 -13.39
C PHE A 310 8.54 3.85 -14.50
N VAL A 311 7.39 4.41 -14.87
CA VAL A 311 6.60 3.94 -16.02
C VAL A 311 7.41 4.06 -17.31
N GLU A 312 8.09 5.18 -17.54
CA GLU A 312 8.96 5.32 -18.72
C GLU A 312 10.07 4.28 -18.77
N ILE A 313 10.69 3.97 -17.62
CA ILE A 313 11.71 2.92 -17.53
C ILE A 313 11.09 1.55 -17.87
N ILE A 314 9.91 1.25 -17.32
CA ILE A 314 9.19 0.00 -17.53
C ILE A 314 8.83 -0.19 -19.01
N PHE A 315 8.41 0.86 -19.72
CA PHE A 315 8.08 0.80 -21.14
C PHE A 315 9.28 1.07 -22.06
N GLY A 316 10.49 1.23 -21.50
CA GLY A 316 11.73 1.39 -22.27
C GLY A 316 11.92 2.76 -22.92
N VAL A 317 11.13 3.77 -22.54
CA VAL A 317 11.28 5.16 -22.99
C VAL A 317 12.51 5.81 -22.36
N THR A 318 12.76 5.51 -21.08
CA THR A 318 13.87 6.08 -20.31
C THR A 318 14.85 4.99 -19.87
N ASP A 319 16.15 5.28 -19.99
CA ASP A 319 17.20 4.39 -19.48
C ASP A 319 17.13 4.31 -17.94
N PRO A 320 17.15 3.10 -17.34
CA PRO A 320 17.02 2.94 -15.90
C PRO A 320 18.06 3.73 -15.08
N ASP A 321 19.33 3.71 -15.50
CA ASP A 321 20.41 4.36 -14.74
C ASP A 321 20.31 5.88 -14.82
N LYS A 322 20.01 6.41 -16.01
CA LYS A 322 19.77 7.85 -16.19
C LYS A 322 18.55 8.34 -15.41
N GLY A 323 17.42 7.63 -15.51
CA GLY A 323 16.19 8.02 -14.82
C GLY A 323 16.32 7.98 -13.30
N ILE A 324 16.98 6.95 -12.75
CA ILE A 324 17.25 6.84 -11.31
C ILE A 324 18.21 7.94 -10.84
N ALA A 325 19.29 8.20 -11.58
CA ALA A 325 20.25 9.25 -11.22
C ALA A 325 19.60 10.64 -11.21
N ASP A 326 18.76 10.94 -12.21
CA ASP A 326 18.00 12.19 -12.28
C ASP A 326 16.99 12.32 -11.13
N LEU A 327 16.23 11.27 -10.82
CA LEU A 327 15.32 11.27 -9.67
C LEU A 327 16.06 11.53 -8.36
N ASN A 328 17.21 10.86 -8.13
CA ASN A 328 18.04 11.08 -6.96
C ASN A 328 18.47 12.55 -6.85
N ALA A 329 18.89 13.18 -7.96
CA ALA A 329 19.30 14.58 -7.95
C ALA A 329 18.13 15.52 -7.64
N ARG A 330 17.02 15.43 -8.38
CA ARG A 330 15.89 16.37 -8.27
C ARG A 330 15.14 16.26 -6.96
N TYR A 331 14.92 15.04 -6.45
CA TYR A 331 14.23 14.87 -5.17
C TYR A 331 15.06 15.37 -3.99
N ASN A 332 16.38 15.17 -3.99
CA ASN A 332 17.23 15.69 -2.92
C ASN A 332 17.34 17.23 -3.00
N LEU A 333 17.45 17.81 -4.19
CA LEU A 333 17.38 19.27 -4.37
C LEU A 333 16.06 19.84 -3.85
N ALA A 334 14.93 19.19 -4.18
CA ALA A 334 13.61 19.61 -3.72
C ALA A 334 13.45 19.48 -2.19
N LEU A 335 14.02 18.44 -1.59
CA LEU A 335 14.04 18.26 -0.14
C LEU A 335 14.87 19.35 0.54
N ASP A 336 16.07 19.64 0.03
CA ASP A 336 16.94 20.69 0.56
C ASP A 336 16.22 22.04 0.53
N LYS A 337 15.58 22.38 -0.61
CA LYS A 337 14.78 23.59 -0.76
C LYS A 337 13.59 23.65 0.19
N ALA A 338 12.83 22.56 0.31
CA ALA A 338 11.67 22.52 1.21
C ALA A 338 12.06 22.67 2.69
N VAL A 339 13.23 22.15 3.08
CA VAL A 339 13.78 22.33 4.43
C VAL A 339 14.25 23.77 4.64
N SER A 340 14.97 24.38 3.68
CA SER A 340 15.43 25.77 3.81
C SER A 340 14.27 26.78 3.87
N GLU A 341 13.16 26.46 3.23
CA GLU A 341 11.93 27.28 3.23
C GLU A 341 11.00 26.96 4.41
N HIS A 342 11.42 26.09 5.36
CA HIS A 342 10.63 25.66 6.52
C HIS A 342 9.27 25.00 6.17
N ARG A 343 9.10 24.53 4.92
CA ARG A 343 7.90 23.79 4.48
C ARG A 343 7.97 22.31 4.83
N SER A 344 9.18 21.79 5.06
CA SER A 344 9.44 20.40 5.39
C SER A 344 10.50 20.26 6.48
N THR A 345 10.61 19.06 7.04
CA THR A 345 11.65 18.71 8.01
C THR A 345 12.36 17.44 7.54
N ARG A 346 13.68 17.43 7.61
CA ARG A 346 14.46 16.23 7.31
C ARG A 346 14.29 15.21 8.43
N ILE A 347 13.90 13.98 8.06
CA ILE A 347 13.64 12.90 9.00
C ILE A 347 14.80 11.91 8.95
N ILE A 348 15.54 11.78 10.06
CA ILE A 348 16.69 10.88 10.16
C ILE A 348 16.52 9.94 11.33
N TYR A 349 16.59 8.64 11.05
CA TYR A 349 16.59 7.57 12.02
C TYR A 349 17.82 6.67 11.76
N PRO A 350 18.97 6.92 12.44
CA PRO A 350 20.21 6.19 12.17
C PRO A 350 20.06 4.67 12.32
N ASN A 351 19.23 4.24 13.27
CA ASN A 351 18.95 2.83 13.56
C ASN A 351 17.70 2.31 12.85
N PHE A 352 17.25 2.97 11.77
CA PHE A 352 16.08 2.51 11.01
C PHE A 352 16.31 1.11 10.47
N ASP A 353 15.35 0.22 10.73
CA ASP A 353 15.35 -1.15 10.24
C ASP A 353 14.07 -1.38 9.44
N PRO A 354 14.15 -1.62 8.12
CA PRO A 354 12.96 -1.85 7.29
C PRO A 354 12.19 -3.14 7.68
N ALA A 355 12.81 -4.07 8.41
CA ALA A 355 12.11 -5.23 8.97
C ALA A 355 11.30 -4.87 10.23
N GLU A 356 11.76 -3.88 10.99
CA GLU A 356 11.14 -3.42 12.23
C GLU A 356 11.00 -1.87 12.26
N PRO A 357 10.31 -1.28 11.26
CA PRO A 357 10.28 0.17 11.07
C PRO A 357 9.59 0.90 12.23
N GLY A 358 8.69 0.20 12.94
CA GLY A 358 7.99 0.75 14.10
C GLY A 358 8.86 0.96 15.35
N LYS A 359 10.10 0.42 15.39
CA LYS A 359 11.01 0.65 16.53
C LYS A 359 11.33 2.13 16.73
N ILE A 360 11.30 2.93 15.67
CA ILE A 360 11.55 4.39 15.74
C ILE A 360 10.51 5.13 16.59
N PHE A 361 9.31 4.56 16.76
CA PHE A 361 8.27 5.19 17.57
C PHE A 361 8.44 4.94 19.07
N LYS A 362 9.27 3.96 19.44
CA LYS A 362 9.60 3.67 20.84
C LYS A 362 10.64 4.70 21.28
N LYS A 363 10.20 5.67 22.07
CA LYS A 363 11.08 6.63 22.75
C LYS A 363 11.50 6.08 24.10
#